data_AF-A0A1Y2HDF3-F1
#
_entry.id   AF-A0A1Y2HDF3-F1
#
_cell.length_a   1.000
_cell.length_b   1.000
_cell.length_c   1.000
_cell.angle_alpha   90.00
_cell.angle_beta   90.00
_cell.angle_gamma   90.00
#
_symmetry.space_group_name_H-M   'P 1'
#
loop_
_entity.id
_entity.type
_entity.pdbx_description
1 polymer ?
#
loop_
_entity_poly.entity_id
_entity_poly.type
_entity_poly.pdbx_seq_one_letter_code
_entity_poly.pdbx_strand_id
1 'polypeptide(L)'
;MHAIARCTRPELVNALFEYFHPQSVPLDAATCPHIMDAGHNQMVCDTCRACATRTALNLPDANKFWPIHAAAWNRNTPFVAHHLRIKGAHATFATANCRDGGNFFHTTCASLSAVDWLESLWESVIVNESDRLIAAQALTIKSRRGRTPLDMAKFQFEHRTEVDGFVKRRTYDWVTRVIALVQ
;
A
#
# COMPACT_ATOMS: atom_id res chain seq x y z
N MET A 1 -6.49 -3.42 -11.24
CA MET A 1 -5.60 -2.83 -10.22
C MET A 1 -4.63 -3.84 -9.60
N HIS A 2 -5.06 -5.03 -9.15
CA HIS A 2 -4.12 -6.04 -8.62
C HIS A 2 -3.01 -6.45 -9.60
N ALA A 3 -3.31 -6.57 -10.90
CA ALA A 3 -2.28 -6.85 -11.91
C ALA A 3 -1.23 -5.74 -11.97
N ILE A 4 -1.65 -4.47 -11.90
CA ILE A 4 -0.76 -3.30 -11.87
C ILE A 4 0.06 -3.29 -10.57
N ALA A 5 -0.56 -3.62 -9.43
CA ALA A 5 0.13 -3.72 -8.13
C ALA A 5 1.24 -4.78 -8.12
N ARG A 6 1.09 -5.86 -8.91
CA ARG A 6 2.09 -6.92 -9.08
C ARG A 6 3.10 -6.63 -10.21
N CYS A 7 2.90 -5.56 -10.97
CA CYS A 7 3.77 -5.23 -12.10
C CYS A 7 5.14 -4.77 -11.59
N THR A 8 6.21 -5.32 -12.17
CA THR A 8 7.60 -5.00 -11.82
C THR A 8 8.21 -3.93 -12.72
N ARG A 9 7.43 -3.37 -13.65
CA ARG A 9 7.86 -2.37 -14.64
C ARG A 9 7.36 -0.97 -14.22
N PRO A 10 8.17 -0.14 -13.54
CA PRO A 10 7.73 1.14 -12.99
C PRO A 10 7.11 2.10 -14.00
N GLU A 11 7.69 2.14 -15.21
CA GLU A 11 7.23 2.98 -16.32
C GLU A 11 5.83 2.59 -16.78
N LEU A 12 5.52 1.29 -16.80
CA LEU A 12 4.20 0.80 -17.18
C LEU A 12 3.18 1.10 -16.08
N VAL A 13 3.56 0.95 -14.81
CA VAL A 13 2.69 1.33 -13.68
C VAL A 13 2.33 2.81 -13.76
N ASN A 14 3.32 3.69 -13.98
CA ASN A 14 3.10 5.12 -14.13
C ASN A 14 2.21 5.46 -15.33
N ALA A 15 2.49 4.89 -16.51
CA ALA A 15 1.69 5.14 -17.71
C ALA A 15 0.22 4.68 -17.53
N LEU A 16 0.00 3.53 -16.89
CA LEU A 16 -1.34 3.04 -16.62
C LEU A 16 -2.07 3.93 -15.61
N PHE A 17 -1.41 4.40 -14.54
CA PHE A 17 -2.05 5.33 -13.60
C PHE A 17 -2.33 6.70 -14.22
N GLU A 18 -1.47 7.20 -15.10
CA GLU A 18 -1.73 8.44 -15.83
C GLU A 18 -2.95 8.29 -16.75
N TYR A 19 -3.15 7.12 -17.37
CA TYR A 19 -4.35 6.84 -18.16
C TYR A 19 -5.61 6.64 -17.30
N PHE A 20 -5.51 5.90 -16.20
CA PHE A 20 -6.65 5.48 -15.38
C PHE A 20 -7.10 6.54 -14.36
N HIS A 21 -6.17 7.34 -13.84
CA HIS A 21 -6.45 8.40 -12.89
C HIS A 21 -5.49 9.57 -13.11
N PRO A 22 -5.65 10.33 -14.21
CA PRO A 22 -4.81 11.46 -14.54
C PRO A 22 -4.70 12.46 -13.38
N GLN A 23 -3.58 13.18 -13.29
CA GLN A 23 -3.40 14.18 -12.22
C GLN A 23 -4.35 15.38 -12.34
N SER A 24 -4.83 15.66 -13.55
CA SER A 24 -5.79 16.73 -13.82
C SER A 24 -7.18 16.45 -13.23
N VAL A 25 -7.51 15.20 -12.88
CA VAL A 25 -8.82 14.86 -12.29
C VAL A 25 -8.79 15.11 -10.78
N PRO A 26 -9.69 15.95 -10.25
CA PRO A 26 -9.79 16.18 -8.81
C PRO A 26 -10.04 14.88 -8.04
N LEU A 27 -9.38 14.74 -6.88
CA LEU A 27 -9.52 13.56 -6.01
C LEU A 27 -10.93 13.41 -5.43
N ASP A 28 -11.73 14.46 -5.43
CA ASP A 28 -13.09 14.53 -4.89
C ASP A 28 -14.16 14.47 -5.98
N ALA A 29 -13.80 14.24 -7.25
CA ALA A 29 -14.77 14.07 -8.33
C ALA A 29 -15.71 12.89 -8.02
N ALA A 30 -16.84 13.22 -7.38
CA ALA A 30 -17.68 12.27 -6.66
C ALA A 30 -18.51 11.41 -7.60
N THR A 31 -18.83 11.92 -8.78
CA THR A 31 -19.66 11.26 -9.77
C THR A 31 -19.37 11.84 -11.14
N CYS A 32 -18.93 10.98 -12.06
CA CYS A 32 -18.91 11.33 -13.49
C CYS A 32 -20.38 11.49 -13.93
N PRO A 33 -20.79 12.62 -14.54
CA PRO A 33 -22.19 12.82 -14.96
C PRO A 33 -22.68 11.74 -15.93
N HIS A 34 -21.76 11.07 -16.63
CA HIS A 34 -22.05 9.98 -17.57
C HIS A 34 -22.21 8.58 -16.93
N ILE A 35 -21.98 8.41 -15.62
CA ILE A 35 -22.12 7.09 -14.94
C ILE A 35 -23.59 6.63 -14.87
N MET A 36 -24.54 7.57 -14.84
CA MET A 36 -25.97 7.26 -14.70
C MET A 36 -26.60 6.72 -16.00
N ASP A 37 -26.01 6.99 -17.17
CA ASP A 37 -26.66 6.75 -18.47
C ASP A 37 -26.13 5.51 -19.23
N ALA A 38 -25.04 4.88 -18.80
CA ALA A 38 -24.36 3.86 -19.61
C ALA A 38 -24.21 2.51 -18.89
N GLY A 39 -24.96 1.52 -19.38
CA GLY A 39 -24.74 0.11 -19.10
C GLY A 39 -23.32 -0.32 -19.45
N HIS A 40 -22.61 -0.88 -18.47
CA HIS A 40 -21.43 -1.75 -18.59
C HIS A 40 -20.20 -1.32 -19.41
N ASN A 41 -20.01 -0.04 -19.78
CA ASN A 41 -18.75 0.43 -20.42
C ASN A 41 -18.28 1.81 -19.91
N GLN A 42 -18.15 1.96 -18.59
CA GLN A 42 -17.99 3.24 -17.90
C GLN A 42 -16.56 3.82 -17.89
N MET A 43 -15.75 3.65 -18.94
CA MET A 43 -14.40 4.25 -19.04
C MET A 43 -14.27 5.32 -20.13
N VAL A 44 -15.39 5.98 -20.46
CA VAL A 44 -15.54 6.90 -21.60
C VAL A 44 -14.82 8.24 -21.45
N CYS A 45 -14.55 8.69 -20.22
CA CYS A 45 -13.78 9.92 -19.96
C CYS A 45 -12.87 9.77 -18.74
N ASP A 46 -11.99 10.77 -18.52
CA ASP A 46 -11.03 10.78 -17.41
C ASP A 46 -11.70 10.63 -16.04
N THR A 47 -12.78 11.37 -15.79
CA THR A 47 -13.53 11.29 -14.51
C THR A 47 -14.14 9.91 -14.28
N CYS A 48 -14.67 9.30 -15.32
CA CYS A 48 -15.26 7.97 -15.28
C CYS A 48 -14.16 6.89 -15.02
N ARG A 49 -12.99 7.00 -15.68
CA ARG A 49 -11.82 6.14 -15.39
C ARG A 49 -11.30 6.32 -13.97
N ALA A 50 -11.19 7.56 -13.49
CA ALA A 50 -10.75 7.87 -12.14
C ALA A 50 -11.71 7.29 -11.09
N CYS A 51 -13.02 7.42 -11.29
CA CYS A 51 -14.05 6.83 -10.43
C CYS A 51 -13.94 5.29 -10.39
N ALA A 52 -13.88 4.64 -11.55
CA ALA A 52 -13.69 3.19 -11.63
C ALA A 52 -12.40 2.72 -10.94
N THR A 53 -11.32 3.50 -11.09
CA THR A 53 -10.03 3.24 -10.43
C THR A 53 -10.14 3.35 -8.92
N ARG A 54 -10.74 4.42 -8.39
CA ARG A 54 -10.95 4.61 -6.94
C ARG A 54 -11.77 3.47 -6.33
N THR A 55 -12.77 2.98 -7.05
CA THR A 55 -13.56 1.81 -6.68
C THR A 55 -12.71 0.53 -6.73
N ALA A 56 -11.99 0.29 -7.83
CA ALA A 56 -11.15 -0.90 -7.99
C ALA A 56 -10.02 -1.00 -6.97
N LEU A 57 -9.47 0.14 -6.51
CA LEU A 57 -8.49 0.18 -5.41
C LEU A 57 -9.08 -0.30 -4.06
N ASN A 58 -10.40 -0.23 -3.90
CA ASN A 58 -11.13 -0.66 -2.71
C ASN A 58 -11.72 -2.07 -2.82
N LEU A 59 -11.42 -2.82 -3.88
CA LEU A 59 -11.93 -4.17 -4.06
C LEU A 59 -10.85 -5.19 -3.73
N PRO A 60 -11.09 -6.15 -2.81
CA PRO A 60 -10.17 -7.24 -2.58
C PRO A 60 -10.21 -8.25 -3.73
N ASP A 61 -9.13 -9.01 -3.91
CA ASP A 61 -9.10 -10.15 -4.83
C ASP A 61 -9.80 -11.38 -4.21
N ALA A 62 -9.81 -12.51 -4.95
CA ALA A 62 -10.35 -13.78 -4.49
C ALA A 62 -9.71 -14.26 -3.17
N ASN A 63 -8.45 -13.90 -2.91
CA ASN A 63 -7.71 -14.22 -1.69
C ASN A 63 -7.91 -13.19 -0.57
N LYS A 64 -8.85 -12.26 -0.75
CA LYS A 64 -9.18 -11.18 0.19
C LYS A 64 -8.06 -10.16 0.40
N PHE A 65 -7.11 -10.07 -0.54
CA PHE A 65 -6.07 -9.05 -0.54
C PHE A 65 -6.50 -7.84 -1.36
N TRP A 66 -6.34 -6.66 -0.76
CA TRP A 66 -6.47 -5.39 -1.47
C TRP A 66 -5.26 -5.17 -2.39
N PRO A 67 -5.39 -4.38 -3.47
CA PRO A 67 -4.27 -4.09 -4.38
C PRO A 67 -3.02 -3.59 -3.66
N ILE A 68 -3.17 -2.77 -2.61
CA ILE A 68 -2.04 -2.25 -1.84
C ILE A 68 -1.23 -3.34 -1.12
N HIS A 69 -1.85 -4.44 -0.70
CA HIS A 69 -1.14 -5.58 -0.12
C HIS A 69 -0.31 -6.33 -1.17
N ALA A 70 -0.84 -6.47 -2.39
CA ALA A 70 -0.09 -7.04 -3.50
C ALA A 70 1.10 -6.14 -3.86
N ALA A 71 0.93 -4.81 -3.85
CA ALA A 71 2.03 -3.87 -4.05
C ALA A 71 3.08 -3.97 -2.94
N ALA A 72 2.67 -4.13 -1.69
CA ALA A 72 3.56 -4.36 -0.55
C ALA A 72 4.42 -5.62 -0.74
N TRP A 73 3.78 -6.73 -1.13
CA TRP A 73 4.47 -7.99 -1.36
C TRP A 73 5.51 -7.90 -2.50
N ASN A 74 5.19 -7.15 -3.56
CA ASN A 74 6.03 -7.00 -4.75
C ASN A 74 6.94 -5.76 -4.72
N ARG A 75 6.96 -5.02 -3.59
CA ARG A 75 7.77 -3.81 -3.41
C ARG A 75 7.57 -2.75 -4.51
N ASN A 76 6.32 -2.58 -4.93
CA ASN A 76 5.97 -1.71 -6.05
C ASN A 76 5.83 -0.25 -5.61
N THR A 77 6.96 0.47 -5.49
CA THR A 77 7.00 1.90 -5.08
C THR A 77 6.07 2.79 -5.90
N PRO A 78 6.06 2.75 -7.25
CA PRO A 78 5.17 3.60 -8.04
C PRO A 78 3.70 3.37 -7.72
N PHE A 79 3.28 2.11 -7.54
CA PHE A 79 1.91 1.81 -7.16
C PHE A 79 1.56 2.38 -5.78
N VAL A 80 2.45 2.24 -4.79
CA VAL A 80 2.24 2.81 -3.44
C VAL A 80 2.09 4.33 -3.51
N ALA A 81 2.93 5.01 -4.30
CA ALA A 81 2.84 6.46 -4.48
C ALA A 81 1.50 6.90 -5.09
N HIS A 82 1.04 6.23 -6.16
CA HIS A 82 -0.28 6.53 -6.74
C HIS A 82 -1.42 6.17 -5.81
N HIS A 83 -1.34 5.05 -5.09
CA HIS A 83 -2.36 4.66 -4.12
C HIS A 83 -2.47 5.68 -2.99
N LEU A 84 -1.33 6.12 -2.44
CA LEU A 84 -1.26 7.15 -1.41
C LEU A 84 -1.90 8.46 -1.90
N ARG A 85 -1.55 8.90 -3.11
CA ARG A 85 -2.14 10.09 -3.73
C ARG A 85 -3.66 9.99 -3.88
N ILE A 86 -4.15 8.85 -4.35
CA ILE A 86 -5.57 8.68 -4.73
C ILE A 86 -6.47 8.39 -3.52
N LYS A 87 -5.96 7.65 -2.52
CA LYS A 87 -6.74 7.11 -1.40
C LYS A 87 -6.35 7.69 -0.04
N GLY A 88 -5.22 8.38 0.04
CA GLY A 88 -4.67 8.89 1.30
C GLY A 88 -3.94 7.83 2.13
N ALA A 89 -3.21 8.28 3.14
CA ALA A 89 -2.35 7.43 3.96
C ALA A 89 -3.14 6.37 4.74
N HIS A 90 -4.30 6.72 5.30
CA HIS A 90 -5.09 5.78 6.08
C HIS A 90 -5.52 4.57 5.25
N ALA A 91 -6.06 4.81 4.06
CA ALA A 91 -6.48 3.73 3.16
C ALA A 91 -5.29 2.93 2.61
N THR A 92 -4.09 3.52 2.56
CA THR A 92 -2.87 2.89 2.03
C THR A 92 -2.19 2.02 3.08
N PHE A 93 -2.07 2.52 4.31
CA PHE A 93 -1.23 1.90 5.34
C PHE A 93 -2.03 1.20 6.44
N ALA A 94 -3.18 1.74 6.83
CA ALA A 94 -3.98 1.22 7.95
C ALA A 94 -5.06 0.22 7.51
N THR A 95 -5.44 0.19 6.22
CA THR A 95 -6.42 -0.78 5.71
C THR A 95 -5.99 -2.22 5.99
N ALA A 96 -6.78 -2.91 6.81
CA ALA A 96 -6.59 -4.32 7.10
C ALA A 96 -7.15 -5.21 5.97
N ASN A 97 -6.41 -6.24 5.57
CA ASN A 97 -6.93 -7.25 4.67
C ASN A 97 -8.01 -8.12 5.34
N CYS A 98 -8.96 -8.65 4.57
CA CYS A 98 -10.09 -9.38 5.15
C CYS A 98 -9.76 -10.84 5.50
N ARG A 99 -8.56 -11.34 5.15
CA ARG A 99 -8.13 -12.72 5.41
C ARG A 99 -7.64 -12.88 6.84
N ASP A 100 -6.66 -12.08 7.26
CA ASP A 100 -6.03 -12.19 8.57
C ASP A 100 -6.04 -10.86 9.36
N GLY A 101 -6.60 -9.80 8.79
CA GLY A 101 -6.59 -8.46 9.40
C GLY A 101 -5.24 -7.77 9.37
N GLY A 102 -4.23 -8.34 8.71
CA GLY A 102 -2.95 -7.70 8.51
C GLY A 102 -3.08 -6.52 7.54
N ASN A 103 -2.44 -5.41 7.87
CA ASN A 103 -2.35 -4.24 6.99
C ASN A 103 -1.13 -4.31 6.06
N PHE A 104 -0.85 -3.20 5.37
CA PHE A 104 0.32 -3.04 4.50
C PHE A 104 1.61 -3.51 5.19
N PHE A 105 1.87 -3.03 6.41
CA PHE A 105 3.12 -3.31 7.11
C PHE A 105 3.27 -4.74 7.61
N HIS A 106 2.17 -5.44 7.90
CA HIS A 106 2.27 -6.88 8.20
C HIS A 106 2.83 -7.65 7.00
N THR A 107 2.44 -7.24 5.80
CA THR A 107 2.89 -7.87 4.55
C THR A 107 4.36 -7.54 4.29
N THR A 108 4.77 -6.29 4.48
CA THR A 108 6.15 -5.86 4.24
C THR A 108 7.12 -6.42 5.26
N CYS A 109 6.77 -6.38 6.56
CA CYS A 109 7.61 -6.89 7.64
C CYS A 109 7.72 -8.43 7.63
N ALA A 110 6.81 -9.12 6.95
CA ALA A 110 6.93 -10.56 6.69
C ALA A 110 7.83 -10.89 5.49
N SER A 111 8.18 -9.91 4.65
CA SER A 111 9.00 -10.10 3.45
C SER A 111 10.50 -10.04 3.78
N LEU A 112 11.26 -10.94 3.18
CA LEU A 112 12.72 -11.06 3.34
C LEU A 112 13.44 -9.83 2.77
N SER A 113 14.15 -9.03 3.58
CA SER A 113 14.87 -7.82 3.12
C SER A 113 13.97 -6.64 2.69
N ALA A 114 12.91 -6.35 3.47
CA ALA A 114 12.02 -5.23 3.19
C ALA A 114 12.55 -3.86 3.61
N VAL A 115 13.59 -3.78 4.46
CA VAL A 115 14.02 -2.51 5.09
C VAL A 115 14.53 -1.48 4.09
N ASP A 116 15.38 -1.85 3.13
CA ASP A 116 15.94 -0.87 2.17
C ASP A 116 14.82 -0.25 1.33
N TRP A 117 13.81 -1.06 0.99
CA TRP A 117 12.63 -0.58 0.29
C TRP A 117 11.72 0.29 1.18
N LEU A 118 11.54 -0.07 2.46
CA LEU A 118 10.76 0.72 3.41
C LEU A 118 11.41 2.06 3.73
N GLU A 119 12.73 2.11 3.87
CA GLU A 119 13.49 3.36 4.01
C GLU A 119 13.34 4.24 2.77
N SER A 120 13.53 3.66 1.58
CA SER A 120 13.33 4.38 0.32
C SER A 120 11.90 4.92 0.21
N LEU A 121 10.87 4.13 0.56
CA LEU A 121 9.48 4.60 0.62
C LEU A 121 9.29 5.74 1.62
N TRP A 122 9.88 5.63 2.80
CA TRP A 122 9.77 6.63 3.87
C TRP A 122 10.37 7.98 3.47
N GLU A 123 11.46 7.95 2.72
CA GLU A 123 12.17 9.14 2.25
C GLU A 123 11.52 9.76 1.01
N SER A 124 11.05 8.94 0.07
CA SER A 124 10.63 9.41 -1.26
C SER A 124 9.12 9.46 -1.48
N VAL A 125 8.32 8.72 -0.72
CA VAL A 125 6.86 8.61 -0.92
C VAL A 125 6.10 9.09 0.31
N ILE A 126 6.49 8.67 1.51
CA ILE A 126 5.84 9.05 2.78
C ILE A 126 6.53 10.30 3.33
N VAL A 127 6.49 11.39 2.56
CA VAL A 127 7.28 12.60 2.84
C VAL A 127 6.64 13.45 3.93
N ASN A 128 5.32 13.60 3.88
CA ASN A 128 4.58 14.48 4.78
C ASN A 128 4.45 13.90 6.19
N GLU A 129 4.54 14.76 7.20
CA GLU A 129 4.47 14.37 8.61
C GLU A 129 3.15 13.67 8.97
N SER A 130 2.02 14.16 8.44
CA SER A 130 0.71 13.53 8.67
C SER A 130 0.64 12.08 8.17
N ASP A 131 1.21 11.81 7.00
CA ASP A 131 1.23 10.48 6.41
C ASP A 131 2.16 9.55 7.19
N ARG A 132 3.28 10.08 7.70
CA ARG A 132 4.22 9.37 8.56
C ARG A 132 3.59 8.97 9.90
N LEU A 133 2.80 9.85 10.51
CA LEU A 133 2.08 9.52 11.74
C LEU A 133 1.07 8.40 11.51
N ILE A 134 0.32 8.43 10.41
CA ILE A 134 -0.61 7.34 10.05
C ILE A 134 0.14 6.03 9.77
N ALA A 135 1.26 6.10 9.05
CA ALA A 135 2.11 4.94 8.80
C ALA A 135 2.66 4.34 10.10
N ALA A 136 3.13 5.20 11.02
CA ALA A 136 3.62 4.80 12.34
C ALA A 136 2.51 4.18 13.20
N GLN A 137 1.31 4.78 13.22
CA GLN A 137 0.14 4.18 13.87
C GLN A 137 -0.22 2.82 13.28
N ALA A 138 -0.16 2.65 11.96
CA ALA A 138 -0.42 1.37 11.33
C ALA A 138 0.58 0.27 11.75
N LEU A 139 1.80 0.62 12.18
CA LEU A 139 2.77 -0.33 12.73
C LEU A 139 2.41 -0.84 14.14
N THR A 140 1.45 -0.22 14.83
CA THR A 140 1.00 -0.66 16.17
C THR A 140 -0.28 -1.50 16.11
N ILE A 141 -0.97 -1.52 14.96
CA ILE A 141 -2.22 -2.25 14.78
C ILE A 141 -1.96 -3.76 14.79
N LYS A 142 -2.75 -4.49 15.58
CA LYS A 142 -2.75 -5.96 15.58
C LYS A 142 -3.61 -6.52 14.47
N SER A 143 -3.09 -7.51 13.76
CA SER A 143 -3.88 -8.44 12.94
C SER A 143 -4.90 -9.21 13.79
N ARG A 144 -5.83 -9.93 13.14
CA ARG A 144 -6.80 -10.81 13.84
C ARG A 144 -6.13 -11.95 14.62
N ARG A 145 -4.86 -12.24 14.34
CA ARG A 145 -4.06 -13.22 15.08
C ARG A 145 -3.32 -12.60 16.28
N GLY A 146 -3.61 -11.35 16.62
CA GLY A 146 -2.99 -10.65 17.75
C GLY A 146 -1.55 -10.19 17.53
N ARG A 147 -1.00 -10.37 16.33
CA ARG A 147 0.36 -9.98 15.96
C ARG A 147 0.38 -8.61 15.31
N THR A 148 1.34 -7.78 15.66
CA THR A 148 1.69 -6.50 15.03
C THR A 148 2.73 -6.69 13.92
N PRO A 149 2.96 -5.68 13.07
CA PRO A 149 4.11 -5.65 12.17
C PRO A 149 5.46 -5.80 12.87
N LEU A 150 5.63 -5.25 14.08
CA LEU A 150 6.83 -5.45 14.90
C LEU A 150 7.02 -6.93 15.27
N ASP A 151 5.93 -7.62 15.64
CA ASP A 151 5.99 -9.06 15.93
C ASP A 151 6.40 -9.87 14.68
N MET A 152 5.95 -9.44 13.49
CA MET A 152 6.37 -10.04 12.22
C MET A 152 7.86 -9.82 11.97
N ALA A 153 8.38 -8.60 12.17
CA ALA A 153 9.80 -8.28 12.02
C ALA A 153 10.67 -9.04 13.03
N LYS A 154 10.22 -9.13 14.30
CA LYS A 154 10.88 -9.92 15.35
C LYS A 154 10.96 -11.39 14.98
N PHE A 155 9.85 -11.97 14.51
CA PHE A 155 9.82 -13.36 14.07
C PHE A 155 10.83 -13.63 12.95
N GLN A 156 10.93 -12.73 11.96
CA GLN A 156 11.93 -12.82 10.90
C GLN A 156 13.35 -12.76 11.47
N PHE A 157 13.63 -11.81 12.35
CA PHE A 157 14.94 -11.65 12.99
C PHE A 157 15.41 -12.93 13.70
N GLU A 158 14.53 -13.52 14.52
CA GLU A 158 14.85 -14.65 15.40
C GLU A 158 14.85 -16.01 14.67
N HIS A 159 13.95 -16.22 13.70
CA HIS A 159 13.66 -17.58 13.21
C HIS A 159 14.05 -17.83 11.75
N ARG A 160 14.31 -16.79 10.95
CA ARG A 160 14.59 -16.95 9.51
C ARG A 160 16.08 -16.88 9.22
N THR A 161 16.62 -17.87 8.54
CA THR A 161 18.06 -17.98 8.22
C THR A 161 18.37 -17.62 6.77
N GLU A 162 17.34 -17.43 5.93
CA GLU A 162 17.49 -17.21 4.49
C GLU A 162 18.00 -15.79 4.13
N VAL A 163 18.09 -14.87 5.11
CA VAL A 163 18.51 -13.47 4.91
C VAL A 163 19.62 -13.12 5.88
N ASP A 164 20.55 -12.30 5.41
CA ASP A 164 21.64 -11.76 6.20
C ASP A 164 21.17 -11.15 7.54
N GLY A 165 21.87 -11.48 8.62
CA GLY A 165 21.54 -11.05 9.98
C GLY A 165 21.48 -9.53 10.16
N PHE A 166 22.29 -8.79 9.43
CA PHE A 166 22.30 -7.32 9.43
C PHE A 166 21.01 -6.74 8.85
N VAL A 167 20.52 -7.29 7.73
CA VAL A 167 19.29 -6.81 7.07
C VAL A 167 18.06 -7.05 7.95
N LYS A 168 17.99 -8.21 8.61
CA LYS A 168 16.91 -8.53 9.55
C LYS A 168 16.92 -7.59 10.75
N ARG A 169 18.10 -7.33 11.33
CA ARG A 169 18.26 -6.37 12.45
C ARG A 169 17.81 -4.98 12.05
N ARG A 170 18.25 -4.49 10.89
CA ARG A 170 17.83 -3.18 10.36
C ARG A 170 16.32 -3.08 10.18
N THR A 171 15.67 -4.14 9.71
CA THR A 171 14.19 -4.16 9.60
C THR A 171 13.54 -3.98 10.96
N TYR A 172 13.99 -4.74 11.97
CA TYR A 172 13.49 -4.63 13.33
C TYR A 172 13.74 -3.25 13.96
N ASP A 173 14.95 -2.72 13.81
CA ASP A 173 15.34 -1.40 14.32
C ASP A 173 14.53 -0.28 13.63
N TRP A 174 14.31 -0.39 12.31
CA TRP A 174 13.50 0.56 11.57
C TRP A 174 12.06 0.60 12.09
N VAL A 175 11.41 -0.56 12.24
CA VAL A 175 10.03 -0.65 12.75
C VAL A 175 9.95 -0.07 14.16
N THR A 176 10.90 -0.42 15.03
CA THR A 176 10.96 0.08 16.42
C THR A 176 11.09 1.61 16.45
N ARG A 177 12.01 2.16 15.66
CA ARG A 177 12.21 3.62 15.55
C ARG A 177 10.97 4.34 15.03
N VAL A 178 10.28 3.79 14.04
CA VAL A 178 9.08 4.43 13.46
C VAL A 178 7.89 4.37 14.42
N ILE A 179 7.71 3.27 15.17
CA ILE A 179 6.67 3.17 16.20
C ILE A 179 6.87 4.23 17.30
N ALA A 180 8.12 4.53 17.67
CA ALA A 180 8.43 5.55 18.67
C ALA A 180 7.97 6.97 18.29
N LEU A 181 7.59 7.22 17.04
CA LEU A 181 7.02 8.52 16.62
C LEU A 181 5.59 8.76 17.14
N VAL A 182 4.90 7.71 17.61
CA VAL A 182 3.48 7.76 18.00
C VAL A 182 3.22 7.17 19.40
N GLN A 183 4.27 7.02 20.20
CA GLN A 183 4.22 6.66 21.61
C GLN A 183 4.55 7.88 22.46
#